data_AF-A0A3L6TQG9-F1
#
_entry.id   AF-A0A3L6TQG9-F1
#
_cell.length_a   1.000
_cell.length_b   1.000
_cell.length_c   1.000
_cell.angle_alpha   90.00
_cell.angle_beta   90.00
_cell.angle_gamma   90.00
#
_symmetry.space_group_name_H-M   'P 1'
#
loop_
_entity.id
_entity.type
_entity.pdbx_description
1 polymer ?
#
loop_
_entity_poly.entity_id
_entity_poly.type
_entity_poly.pdbx_seq_one_letter_code
_entity_poly.pdbx_strand_id
1 'polypeptide(L)'
;MYYKGWYHLFYQYNPNGSAWDRRIVWGHSVSQDLINWMTLEPAISPSIDSDQFGCWSGSATILPDGTLMIVYTGINRIEGNDTNYQVQNVAYPKNASDPLLREWVKPDYNPIISPEGGLNATQFHNPTTAWKGPDGRWRLLVGNEKSQDVLTMFLMDLVTLCTEIQDGGLQHEEKISKLPIRKKKEANKVVEARGLGTPAMNTRSKVPSSPDNPAMGTRSKRKLPMA
;
A
#
# COMPACT_ATOMS: atom_id res chain seq x y z
N MET A 1 -2.90 9.30 3.07
CA MET A 1 -3.95 9.29 4.11
C MET A 1 -4.26 10.72 4.55
N TYR A 2 -5.34 10.97 5.29
CA TYR A 2 -5.63 12.28 5.89
C TYR A 2 -5.65 12.17 7.42
N TYR A 3 -4.91 13.04 8.11
CA TYR A 3 -4.77 13.02 9.57
C TYR A 3 -4.64 14.44 10.10
N LYS A 4 -5.46 14.81 11.08
CA LYS A 4 -5.40 16.11 11.80
C LYS A 4 -5.19 17.35 10.92
N GLY A 5 -5.92 17.45 9.80
CA GLY A 5 -5.84 18.61 8.91
C GLY A 5 -4.89 18.46 7.73
N TRP A 6 -4.10 17.38 7.68
CA TRP A 6 -3.05 17.19 6.67
C TRP A 6 -3.27 15.91 5.87
N TYR A 7 -3.05 16.01 4.57
CA TYR A 7 -2.83 14.87 3.70
C TYR A 7 -1.38 14.43 3.82
N HIS A 8 -1.16 13.14 4.08
CA HIS A 8 0.16 12.51 4.13
C HIS A 8 0.33 11.61 2.91
N LEU A 9 1.41 11.84 2.17
CA LEU A 9 1.89 11.00 1.10
C LEU A 9 3.22 10.39 1.53
N PHE A 10 3.29 9.06 1.44
CA PHE A 10 4.53 8.31 1.58
C PHE A 10 4.87 7.66 0.25
N TYR A 11 6.15 7.54 -0.05
CA TYR A 11 6.61 7.03 -1.34
C TYR A 11 7.95 6.31 -1.20
N GLN A 12 8.19 5.30 -2.03
CA GLN A 12 9.48 4.62 -2.09
C GLN A 12 10.55 5.61 -2.59
N TYR A 13 11.57 5.80 -1.78
CA TYR A 13 12.62 6.77 -2.01
C TYR A 13 14.00 6.11 -1.89
N ASN A 14 14.87 6.40 -2.86
CA ASN A 14 16.28 6.07 -2.78
C ASN A 14 17.06 7.32 -2.33
N PRO A 15 17.60 7.36 -1.10
CA PRO A 15 18.36 8.50 -0.63
C PRO A 15 19.73 8.65 -1.32
N ASN A 16 20.22 7.61 -2.00
CA ASN A 16 21.57 7.53 -2.55
C ASN A 16 21.64 7.74 -4.08
N GLY A 17 20.52 7.91 -4.77
CA GLY A 17 20.54 8.07 -6.22
C GLY A 17 19.18 8.07 -6.91
N SER A 18 19.21 8.18 -8.23
CA SER A 18 18.02 8.27 -9.09
C SER A 18 17.53 6.91 -9.63
N ALA A 19 18.31 5.84 -9.43
CA ALA A 19 17.95 4.48 -9.82
C ALA A 19 17.37 3.71 -8.61
N TRP A 20 16.76 2.55 -8.87
CA TRP A 20 16.36 1.65 -7.80
C TRP A 20 17.60 1.12 -7.05
N ASP A 21 17.51 1.06 -5.72
CA ASP A 21 18.55 0.51 -4.85
C ASP A 21 17.93 -0.53 -3.91
N ARG A 22 18.79 -1.30 -3.24
CA ARG A 22 18.43 -2.28 -2.22
C ARG A 22 17.90 -1.55 -0.97
N ARG A 23 18.53 -0.46 -0.53
CA ARG A 23 18.16 0.28 0.71
C ARG A 23 17.12 1.36 0.46
N ILE A 24 15.88 0.94 0.26
CA ILE A 24 14.77 1.85 0.02
C ILE A 24 14.11 2.26 1.33
N VAL A 25 13.75 3.54 1.41
CA VAL A 25 13.07 4.16 2.55
C VAL A 25 11.71 4.71 2.11
N TRP A 26 10.88 5.09 3.08
CA TRP A 26 9.67 5.86 2.81
C TRP A 26 9.96 7.35 2.94
N GLY A 27 10.05 8.04 1.80
CA GLY A 27 9.96 9.50 1.79
C GLY A 27 8.58 9.95 2.26
N HIS A 28 8.49 11.17 2.78
CA HIS A 28 7.28 11.69 3.40
C HIS A 28 7.05 13.14 2.99
N SER A 29 5.87 13.41 2.43
CA SER A 29 5.38 14.77 2.18
C SER A 29 3.99 14.96 2.75
N VAL A 30 3.71 16.19 3.17
CA VAL A 30 2.40 16.61 3.68
C VAL A 30 1.82 17.76 2.87
N SER A 31 0.50 17.83 2.78
CA SER A 31 -0.22 18.88 2.06
C SER A 31 -1.55 19.18 2.73
N GLN A 32 -2.08 20.40 2.59
CA GLN A 32 -3.43 20.75 3.03
C GLN A 32 -4.47 20.65 1.89
N ASP A 33 -4.02 20.59 0.64
CA ASP A 33 -4.87 20.71 -0.55
C ASP A 33 -4.59 19.65 -1.64
N LEU A 34 -3.68 18.70 -1.38
CA LEU A 34 -3.18 17.69 -2.32
C LEU A 34 -2.40 18.26 -3.53
N ILE A 35 -2.12 19.56 -3.55
CA ILE A 35 -1.43 20.26 -4.66
C ILE A 35 -0.09 20.81 -4.18
N ASN A 36 -0.10 21.54 -3.07
CA ASN A 36 1.08 22.17 -2.49
C ASN A 36 1.66 21.26 -1.40
N TRP A 37 2.86 20.74 -1.63
CA TRP A 37 3.48 19.73 -0.78
C TRP A 37 4.70 20.29 -0.04
N MET A 38 4.76 20.02 1.27
CA MET A 38 5.94 20.20 2.11
C MET A 38 6.64 18.86 2.27
N THR A 39 7.90 18.79 1.86
CA THR A 39 8.75 17.62 2.08
C THR A 39 9.24 17.58 3.52
N LEU A 40 9.18 16.39 4.12
CA LEU A 40 9.69 16.08 5.46
C LEU A 40 10.82 15.05 5.34
N GLU A 41 11.46 14.76 6.47
CA GLU A 41 12.43 13.66 6.56
C GLU A 41 11.77 12.29 6.28
N PRO A 42 12.54 11.29 5.83
CA PRO A 42 12.02 9.94 5.62
C PRO A 42 11.35 9.39 6.87
N ALA A 43 10.10 8.94 6.73
CA ALA A 43 9.29 8.46 7.85
C ALA A 43 9.68 7.05 8.32
N ILE A 44 10.04 6.18 7.38
CA ILE A 44 10.41 4.78 7.65
C ILE A 44 11.71 4.46 6.92
N SER A 45 12.77 4.25 7.69
CA SER A 45 14.11 3.86 7.20
C SER A 45 14.54 2.56 7.88
N PRO A 46 15.34 1.69 7.24
CA PRO A 46 15.85 0.46 7.87
C PRO A 46 16.43 0.71 9.26
N SER A 47 15.94 -0.02 10.26
CA SER A 47 16.34 0.19 11.66
C SER A 47 16.13 -1.02 12.56
N ILE A 48 15.54 -2.10 12.05
CA ILE A 48 15.33 -3.36 12.77
C ILE A 48 15.74 -4.53 11.87
N ASP A 49 15.95 -5.71 12.45
CA ASP A 49 16.44 -6.87 11.70
C ASP A 49 15.52 -7.25 10.53
N SER A 50 14.21 -7.15 10.72
CA SER A 50 13.21 -7.53 9.72
C SER A 50 13.10 -6.57 8.52
N ASP A 51 13.75 -5.42 8.55
CA ASP A 51 13.79 -4.44 7.44
C ASP A 51 15.19 -3.93 7.09
N GLN A 52 16.23 -4.58 7.60
CA GLN A 52 17.63 -4.17 7.49
C GLN A 52 18.05 -3.88 6.04
N PHE A 53 17.45 -4.58 5.07
CA PHE A 53 17.76 -4.44 3.65
C PHE A 53 16.73 -3.65 2.86
N GLY A 54 15.77 -2.98 3.50
CA GLY A 54 14.82 -2.08 2.84
C GLY A 54 13.45 -2.06 3.48
N CYS A 55 12.82 -0.89 3.43
CA CYS A 55 11.42 -0.66 3.81
C CYS A 55 10.61 -0.48 2.53
N TRP A 56 9.96 -1.55 2.08
CA TRP A 56 9.15 -1.57 0.87
C TRP A 56 7.71 -1.11 1.12
N SER A 57 6.91 -1.07 0.05
CA SER A 57 5.55 -0.55 0.04
C SER A 57 4.63 -1.18 1.08
N GLY A 58 3.54 -0.46 1.38
CA GLY A 58 2.60 -0.78 2.42
C GLY A 58 1.47 0.23 2.47
N SER A 59 0.67 0.17 3.53
CA SER A 59 -0.53 0.98 3.67
C SER A 59 -0.77 1.41 5.12
N ALA A 60 -1.40 2.57 5.26
CA ALA A 60 -1.85 3.09 6.56
C ALA A 60 -3.29 2.64 6.87
N THR A 61 -3.57 2.43 8.17
CA THR A 61 -4.91 2.19 8.71
C THR A 61 -5.11 3.06 9.95
N ILE A 62 -6.23 3.78 10.01
CA ILE A 62 -6.68 4.50 11.21
C ILE A 62 -7.82 3.68 11.82
N LEU A 63 -7.63 3.25 13.06
CA LEU A 63 -8.61 2.50 13.83
C LEU A 63 -9.70 3.45 14.40
N PRO A 64 -10.88 2.92 14.76
CA PRO A 64 -11.98 3.71 15.32
C PRO A 64 -11.65 4.49 16.59
N ASP A 65 -10.68 4.03 17.39
CA ASP A 65 -10.17 4.71 18.59
C ASP A 65 -9.17 5.84 18.25
N GLY A 66 -8.86 6.05 16.97
CA GLY A 66 -7.91 7.04 16.49
C GLY A 66 -6.48 6.52 16.38
N THR A 67 -6.22 5.26 16.77
CA THR A 67 -4.89 4.64 16.63
C THR A 67 -4.51 4.54 15.16
N LEU A 68 -3.36 5.11 14.79
CA LEU A 68 -2.82 5.05 13.44
C LEU A 68 -1.68 4.03 13.39
N MET A 69 -1.76 3.12 12.42
CA MET A 69 -0.68 2.18 12.11
C MET A 69 -0.35 2.20 10.62
N ILE A 70 0.91 1.95 10.28
CA ILE A 70 1.35 1.56 8.94
C ILE A 70 1.77 0.11 9.00
N VAL A 71 1.24 -0.70 8.08
CA VAL A 71 1.78 -2.03 7.81
C VAL A 71 2.55 -1.94 6.49
N TYR A 72 3.79 -2.42 6.47
CA TYR A 72 4.67 -2.33 5.32
C TYR A 72 5.53 -3.58 5.18
N THR A 73 6.05 -3.81 3.98
CA THR A 73 6.96 -4.93 3.73
C THR A 73 8.39 -4.56 4.14
N GLY A 74 8.95 -5.26 5.13
CA GLY A 74 10.37 -5.23 5.44
C GLY A 74 11.13 -6.26 4.61
N ILE A 75 12.36 -5.91 4.24
CA ILE A 75 13.30 -6.82 3.59
C ILE A 75 14.35 -7.26 4.59
N ASN A 76 14.31 -8.55 4.90
CA ASN A 76 15.42 -9.26 5.50
C ASN A 76 16.12 -10.11 4.43
N ARG A 77 17.27 -10.70 4.75
CA ARG A 77 17.93 -11.69 3.91
C ARG A 77 18.21 -12.93 4.72
N ILE A 78 18.10 -14.08 4.08
CA ILE A 78 18.52 -15.34 4.70
C ILE A 78 20.06 -15.35 4.68
N GLU A 79 20.66 -15.60 5.83
CA GLU A 79 22.11 -15.69 5.95
C GLU A 79 22.69 -16.68 4.92
N GLY A 80 23.73 -16.27 4.21
CA GLY A 80 24.37 -17.09 3.18
C GLY A 80 23.72 -17.05 1.79
N ASN A 81 22.63 -16.30 1.57
CA ASN A 81 22.17 -15.98 0.22
C ASN A 81 21.67 -14.53 0.08
N ASP A 82 21.84 -13.95 -1.11
CA ASP A 82 21.49 -12.54 -1.40
C ASP A 82 19.97 -12.38 -1.67
N THR A 83 19.14 -13.30 -1.18
CA THR A 83 17.71 -13.40 -1.48
C THR A 83 16.90 -12.53 -0.53
N ASN A 84 16.06 -11.67 -1.09
CA ASN A 84 15.15 -10.82 -0.32
C ASN A 84 14.03 -11.67 0.31
N TYR A 85 14.11 -11.87 1.62
CA TYR A 85 13.07 -12.46 2.45
C TYR A 85 12.10 -11.35 2.88
N GLN A 86 10.88 -11.41 2.35
CA GLN A 86 9.87 -10.37 2.53
C GLN A 86 8.94 -10.72 3.68
N VAL A 87 8.82 -9.81 4.64
CA VAL A 87 7.99 -9.94 5.85
C VAL A 87 7.16 -8.67 6.04
N GLN A 88 6.09 -8.73 6.83
CA GLN A 88 5.28 -7.54 7.11
C GLN A 88 5.56 -7.03 8.51
N ASN A 89 5.92 -5.76 8.58
CA ASN A 89 6.18 -5.02 9.80
C ASN A 89 5.06 -4.01 10.04
N VAL A 90 4.87 -3.64 11.30
CA VAL A 90 4.03 -2.51 11.69
C VAL A 90 4.90 -1.36 12.21
N ALA A 91 4.45 -0.13 11.98
CA ALA A 91 4.99 1.08 12.57
C ALA A 91 3.85 1.98 13.07
N TYR A 92 4.11 2.71 14.14
CA TYR A 92 3.17 3.66 14.75
C TYR A 92 3.81 5.05 14.83
N PRO A 93 3.03 6.13 14.81
CA PRO A 93 3.56 7.44 15.13
C PRO A 93 4.16 7.45 16.53
N LYS A 94 5.38 7.96 16.68
CA LYS A 94 6.01 8.17 17.98
C LYS A 94 5.23 9.18 18.82
N ASN A 95 4.68 10.19 18.16
CA ASN A 95 3.86 11.23 18.77
C ASN A 95 2.59 11.45 17.93
N ALA A 96 1.49 10.81 18.33
CA ALA A 96 0.19 10.99 17.66
C ALA A 96 -0.36 12.43 17.77
N SER A 97 0.17 13.26 18.68
CA SER A 97 -0.21 14.68 18.78
C SER A 97 0.43 15.56 17.70
N ASP A 98 1.54 15.12 17.09
CA ASP A 98 2.14 15.81 15.95
C ASP A 98 1.27 15.64 14.70
N PRO A 99 0.63 16.71 14.17
CA PRO A 99 -0.19 16.59 12.97
C PRO A 99 0.63 16.23 11.74
N LEU A 100 1.96 16.45 11.75
CA LEU A 100 2.83 16.14 10.63
C LEU A 100 3.39 14.71 10.67
N LEU A 101 3.24 14.00 11.81
CA LEU A 101 3.66 12.61 11.99
C LEU A 101 5.10 12.34 11.54
N ARG A 102 6.05 13.15 12.01
CA ARG A 102 7.44 13.13 11.53
C ARG A 102 8.22 11.90 11.99
N GLU A 103 7.94 11.42 13.19
CA GLU A 103 8.67 10.31 13.80
C GLU A 103 7.77 9.08 13.95
N TRP A 104 8.32 7.92 13.61
CA TRP A 104 7.65 6.62 13.68
C TRP A 104 8.46 5.65 14.53
N VAL A 105 7.77 4.84 15.32
CA VAL A 105 8.34 3.75 16.12
C VAL A 105 7.97 2.41 15.51
N LYS A 106 8.93 1.50 15.47
CA LYS A 106 8.73 0.11 15.11
C LYS A 106 8.85 -0.71 16.38
N PRO A 107 7.82 -1.46 16.77
CA PRO A 107 7.87 -2.31 17.95
C PRO A 107 8.81 -3.51 17.75
N ASP A 108 9.34 -4.02 18.86
CA ASP A 108 10.30 -5.14 18.88
C ASP A 108 9.68 -6.49 18.48
N TYR A 109 8.35 -6.59 18.48
CA TYR A 109 7.64 -7.80 18.04
C TYR A 109 7.54 -7.93 16.51
N ASN A 110 8.14 -7.02 15.75
CA ASN A 110 8.24 -7.18 14.30
C ASN A 110 9.16 -8.35 13.92
N PRO A 111 8.87 -9.08 12.83
CA PRO A 111 7.73 -8.89 11.92
C PRO A 111 6.42 -9.46 12.47
N ILE A 112 5.30 -8.81 12.14
CA ILE A 112 3.96 -9.28 12.53
C ILE A 112 3.44 -10.39 11.61
N ILE A 113 4.01 -10.55 10.42
CA ILE A 113 3.59 -11.54 9.42
C ILE A 113 4.80 -12.05 8.63
N SER A 114 4.99 -13.37 8.59
CA SER A 114 6.04 -14.06 7.83
C SER A 114 5.48 -15.01 6.77
N PRO A 115 6.22 -15.28 5.67
CA PRO A 115 5.79 -16.17 4.59
C PRO A 115 5.88 -17.67 4.97
N GLU A 116 5.07 -18.10 5.93
CA GLU A 116 5.05 -19.47 6.48
C GLU A 116 4.12 -20.44 5.74
N GLY A 117 4.41 -21.74 5.79
CA GLY A 117 3.54 -22.78 5.24
C GLY A 117 3.57 -22.87 3.71
N GLY A 118 4.77 -22.75 3.13
CA GLY A 118 5.00 -22.92 1.69
C GLY A 118 4.58 -21.71 0.84
N LEU A 119 4.65 -20.51 1.42
CA LEU A 119 4.52 -19.25 0.69
C LEU A 119 5.85 -18.87 0.05
N ASN A 120 5.77 -18.17 -1.08
CA ASN A 120 6.97 -17.66 -1.73
C ASN A 120 7.51 -16.45 -0.97
N ALA A 121 8.58 -16.63 -0.21
CA ALA A 121 9.19 -15.58 0.60
C ALA A 121 9.80 -14.41 -0.22
N THR A 122 10.00 -14.59 -1.52
CA THR A 122 10.53 -13.56 -2.44
C THR A 122 9.45 -12.81 -3.21
N GLN A 123 8.19 -13.21 -3.02
CA GLN A 123 7.03 -12.61 -3.67
C GLN A 123 5.92 -12.50 -2.64
N PHE A 124 6.17 -11.94 -1.45
CA PHE A 124 5.24 -11.78 -0.33
C PHE A 124 5.25 -10.34 0.19
N HIS A 125 4.50 -9.45 -0.44
CA HIS A 125 4.64 -8.01 -0.19
C HIS A 125 3.38 -7.19 -0.48
N ASN A 126 3.46 -5.88 -0.23
CA ASN A 126 2.40 -4.88 -0.46
C ASN A 126 1.13 -5.10 0.38
N PRO A 127 1.23 -4.99 1.72
CA PRO A 127 0.06 -5.05 2.59
C PRO A 127 -0.92 -3.90 2.30
N THR A 128 -2.22 -4.19 2.22
CA THR A 128 -3.28 -3.20 2.00
C THR A 128 -3.66 -2.48 3.29
N THR A 129 -4.40 -1.37 3.16
CA THR A 129 -5.15 -0.81 4.30
C THR A 129 -6.07 -1.90 4.85
N ALA A 130 -6.16 -1.99 6.18
CA ALA A 130 -6.99 -2.98 6.85
C ALA A 130 -8.45 -2.51 6.93
N TRP A 131 -9.38 -3.45 7.01
CA TRP A 131 -10.80 -3.21 7.23
C TRP A 131 -11.37 -4.15 8.29
N LYS A 132 -12.39 -3.70 9.01
CA LYS A 132 -13.09 -4.52 10.01
C LYS A 132 -14.28 -5.23 9.35
N GLY A 133 -14.37 -6.54 9.52
CA GLY A 133 -15.49 -7.34 9.06
C GLY A 133 -16.69 -7.30 10.00
N PRO A 134 -17.84 -7.86 9.59
CA PRO A 134 -19.07 -7.86 10.39
C PRO A 134 -18.97 -8.71 11.67
N ASP A 135 -18.01 -9.63 11.74
CA ASP A 135 -17.66 -10.43 12.90
C ASP A 135 -16.71 -9.71 13.88
N GLY A 136 -16.47 -8.42 13.66
CA GLY A 136 -15.61 -7.60 14.50
C GLY A 136 -14.12 -7.80 14.26
N ARG A 137 -13.72 -8.66 13.33
CA ARG A 137 -12.31 -9.00 13.05
C ARG A 137 -11.72 -8.09 11.99
N TRP A 138 -10.51 -7.57 12.24
CA TRP A 138 -9.77 -6.76 11.28
C TRP A 138 -9.08 -7.64 10.26
N ARG A 139 -8.96 -7.16 9.02
CA ARG A 139 -8.42 -7.90 7.87
C ARG A 139 -7.56 -6.97 7.03
N LEU A 140 -6.45 -7.46 6.52
CA LEU A 140 -5.66 -6.84 5.46
C LEU A 140 -5.30 -7.90 4.43
N LEU A 141 -4.86 -7.48 3.23
CA LEU A 141 -4.32 -8.38 2.21
C LEU A 141 -2.83 -8.17 2.03
N VAL A 142 -2.11 -9.24 1.72
CA VAL A 142 -0.71 -9.22 1.25
C VAL A 142 -0.67 -9.99 -0.06
N GLY A 143 0.02 -9.46 -1.06
CA GLY A 143 0.22 -10.15 -2.32
C GLY A 143 1.18 -11.32 -2.14
N ASN A 144 0.81 -12.50 -2.66
CA ASN A 144 1.76 -13.60 -2.81
C ASN A 144 1.64 -14.32 -4.15
N GLU A 145 2.75 -14.56 -4.83
CA GLU A 145 2.78 -15.36 -6.06
C GLU A 145 3.17 -16.81 -5.78
N LYS A 146 2.30 -17.75 -6.18
CA LYS A 146 2.57 -19.19 -6.15
C LYS A 146 2.32 -19.80 -7.52
N SER A 147 3.39 -19.84 -8.34
CA SER A 147 3.39 -20.23 -9.76
C SER A 147 2.47 -19.38 -10.65
N GLN A 148 2.75 -19.38 -11.96
CA GLN A 148 2.17 -18.49 -12.98
C GLN A 148 0.66 -18.25 -12.74
N ASP A 149 0.29 -16.99 -12.46
CA ASP A 149 -1.07 -16.44 -12.40
C ASP A 149 -1.88 -16.46 -11.09
N VAL A 150 -1.29 -16.76 -9.92
CA VAL A 150 -2.04 -16.73 -8.65
C VAL A 150 -1.63 -15.56 -7.75
N LEU A 151 -2.49 -14.53 -7.67
CA LEU A 151 -2.52 -13.60 -6.54
C LEU A 151 -3.14 -14.34 -5.34
N THR A 152 -2.31 -14.77 -4.39
CA THR A 152 -2.81 -15.36 -3.14
C THR A 152 -3.11 -14.24 -2.16
N MET A 153 -4.35 -14.24 -1.66
CA MET A 153 -4.92 -13.23 -0.78
C MET A 153 -4.96 -13.79 0.65
N PHE A 154 -4.20 -13.22 1.57
CA PHE A 154 -4.28 -13.57 2.99
C PHE A 154 -5.32 -12.70 3.67
N LEU A 155 -6.27 -13.31 4.37
CA LEU A 155 -7.13 -12.63 5.33
C LEU A 155 -6.48 -12.83 6.69
N MET A 156 -5.85 -11.79 7.23
CA MET A 156 -5.24 -11.89 8.56
C MET A 156 -6.10 -11.17 9.57
N ASP A 157 -6.54 -11.93 10.58
CA ASP A 157 -7.27 -11.39 11.71
C ASP A 157 -6.33 -10.53 12.56
N LEU A 158 -6.49 -9.22 12.49
CA LEU A 158 -5.70 -8.23 13.24
C LEU A 158 -6.13 -8.15 14.72
N VAL A 159 -7.04 -9.03 15.18
CA VAL A 159 -7.54 -9.09 16.57
C VAL A 159 -6.48 -9.53 17.57
N THR A 160 -5.38 -10.18 17.18
CA THR A 160 -4.30 -10.49 18.14
C THR A 160 -3.38 -9.28 18.41
N LEU A 161 -3.36 -8.24 17.56
CA LEU A 161 -2.45 -7.10 17.73
C LEU A 161 -3.04 -5.95 18.57
N CYS A 162 -4.34 -5.67 18.46
CA CYS A 162 -4.93 -4.49 19.13
C CYS A 162 -5.39 -4.76 20.57
N THR A 163 -5.72 -6.00 20.92
CA THR A 163 -6.17 -6.34 22.28
C THR A 163 -5.01 -6.57 23.25
N GLU A 164 -3.82 -6.94 22.77
CA GLU A 164 -2.64 -7.19 23.62
C GLU A 164 -1.79 -5.94 23.91
N ILE A 165 -1.91 -4.88 23.10
CA ILE A 165 -1.19 -3.61 23.30
C ILE A 165 -1.76 -2.80 24.48
N GLN A 166 -2.99 -3.09 24.93
CA GLN A 166 -3.59 -2.41 26.09
C GLN A 166 -3.22 -3.04 27.45
N ASP A 167 -2.78 -4.31 27.50
CA ASP A 167 -2.67 -5.08 28.76
C ASP A 167 -1.27 -5.63 29.09
N GLY A 168 -0.19 -5.19 28.41
CA GLY A 168 1.17 -5.37 28.93
C GLY A 168 1.90 -6.67 28.58
N GLY A 169 1.76 -7.16 27.35
CA GLY A 169 2.69 -8.15 26.78
C GLY A 169 2.01 -9.17 25.87
N LEU A 170 2.65 -9.48 24.73
CA LEU A 170 2.20 -10.51 23.80
C LEU A 170 2.31 -11.90 24.43
N GLN A 171 1.20 -12.65 24.45
CA GLN A 171 1.22 -14.09 24.65
C GLN A 171 1.21 -14.73 23.26
N HIS A 172 2.30 -15.42 22.92
CA HIS A 172 2.52 -16.00 21.60
C HIS A 172 1.47 -17.04 21.20
N GLU A 173 1.28 -17.18 19.88
CA GLU A 173 0.62 -18.27 19.16
C GLU A 173 -0.88 -18.47 19.42
N GLU A 174 -1.71 -17.91 18.54
CA GLU A 174 -2.73 -18.68 17.80
C GLU A 174 -3.53 -17.81 16.82
N LYS A 175 -3.88 -18.41 15.66
CA LYS A 175 -4.96 -18.04 14.72
C LYS A 175 -4.70 -16.95 13.68
N ILE A 176 -3.80 -17.25 12.75
CA ILE A 176 -3.92 -16.79 11.35
C ILE A 176 -4.81 -17.79 10.59
N SER A 177 -6.07 -17.44 10.33
CA SER A 177 -6.93 -18.27 9.46
C SER A 177 -6.67 -17.98 7.98
N LYS A 178 -5.97 -18.87 7.28
CA LYS A 178 -5.73 -18.78 5.83
C LYS A 178 -7.01 -19.14 5.07
N LEU A 179 -7.56 -18.22 4.27
CA LEU A 179 -8.68 -18.51 3.36
C LEU A 179 -8.23 -18.32 1.90
N PRO A 180 -8.21 -19.37 1.07
CA PRO A 180 -7.76 -19.26 -0.32
C PRO A 180 -8.77 -18.54 -1.24
N ILE A 181 -8.30 -17.45 -1.83
CA ILE A 181 -8.75 -16.76 -3.07
C ILE A 181 -8.82 -17.62 -4.35
N ARG A 182 -9.90 -18.35 -4.71
CA ARG A 182 -9.98 -18.98 -6.05
C ARG A 182 -10.52 -18.03 -7.14
N LYS A 183 -9.61 -17.60 -8.03
CA LYS A 183 -9.72 -17.12 -9.43
C LYS A 183 -10.51 -15.82 -9.76
N LYS A 184 -9.83 -15.03 -10.60
CA LYS A 184 -10.11 -13.73 -11.28
C LYS A 184 -11.46 -13.56 -12.01
N LYS A 185 -12.38 -14.53 -11.98
CA LYS A 185 -13.65 -14.47 -12.75
C LYS A 185 -14.90 -14.11 -11.92
N GLU A 186 -14.81 -14.10 -10.59
CA GLU A 186 -15.96 -13.82 -9.71
C GLU A 186 -15.94 -12.43 -9.06
N ALA A 187 -14.81 -11.72 -9.06
CA ALA A 187 -14.74 -10.36 -8.50
C ALA A 187 -15.71 -9.39 -9.23
N ASN A 188 -15.93 -9.56 -10.54
CA ASN A 188 -16.90 -8.77 -11.29
C ASN A 188 -18.36 -9.15 -10.98
N LYS A 189 -18.64 -10.39 -10.56
CA LYS A 189 -20.02 -10.82 -10.22
C LYS A 189 -20.47 -10.33 -8.84
N VAL A 190 -19.56 -10.14 -7.89
CA VAL A 190 -19.91 -9.64 -6.54
C VAL A 190 -20.30 -8.15 -6.58
N VAL A 191 -19.77 -7.38 -7.54
CA VAL A 191 -20.18 -5.98 -7.76
C VAL A 191 -21.59 -5.91 -8.37
N GLU A 192 -21.93 -6.80 -9.31
CA GLU A 192 -23.25 -6.83 -9.95
C GLU A 192 -24.36 -7.44 -9.04
N ALA A 193 -24.01 -8.41 -8.19
CA ALA A 193 -24.98 -9.09 -7.31
C ALA A 193 -25.44 -8.27 -6.09
N ARG A 194 -24.81 -7.12 -5.80
CA ARG A 194 -25.15 -6.26 -4.64
C ARG A 194 -26.05 -5.07 -4.96
N GLY A 195 -26.59 -4.96 -6.18
CA GLY A 195 -27.62 -3.98 -6.49
C GLY A 195 -27.20 -2.51 -6.30
N LEU A 196 -25.91 -2.22 -6.20
CA LEU A 196 -25.39 -0.87 -6.29
C LEU A 196 -25.34 -0.52 -7.78
N GLY A 197 -26.47 -0.03 -8.29
CA GLY A 197 -26.56 0.48 -9.64
C GLY A 197 -25.45 1.49 -9.88
N THR A 198 -24.56 1.19 -10.82
CA THR A 198 -23.77 2.21 -11.50
C THR A 198 -24.75 3.25 -12.05
N PRO A 199 -24.58 4.56 -11.79
CA PRO A 199 -25.17 5.57 -12.66
C PRO A 199 -24.58 5.31 -14.03
N ALA A 200 -25.40 4.84 -14.96
CA ALA A 200 -25.04 4.76 -16.36
C ALA A 200 -24.77 6.21 -16.82
N MET A 201 -23.49 6.60 -16.91
CA MET A 201 -23.11 7.70 -17.77
C MET A 201 -23.38 7.24 -19.20
N ASN A 202 -24.52 7.69 -19.70
CA ASN A 202 -25.00 7.48 -21.04
C ASN A 202 -24.09 8.25 -22.01
N THR A 203 -22.92 7.71 -22.36
CA THR A 203 -22.12 8.25 -23.48
C THR A 203 -22.75 7.79 -24.79
N ARG A 204 -23.85 8.46 -25.17
CA ARG A 204 -24.39 8.43 -26.52
C ARG A 204 -25.04 9.78 -26.85
N SER A 205 -24.23 10.84 -26.86
CA SER A 205 -24.56 12.00 -27.68
C SER A 205 -24.35 11.61 -29.14
N LYS A 206 -25.46 11.37 -29.84
CA LYS A 206 -25.53 11.28 -31.29
C LYS A 206 -24.91 12.56 -31.87
N VAL A 207 -23.79 12.44 -32.57
CA VAL A 207 -23.35 13.47 -33.52
C VAL A 207 -24.26 13.33 -34.75
N PRO A 208 -25.00 14.38 -35.17
CA PRO A 208 -25.72 14.34 -36.43
C PRO A 208 -24.71 14.40 -37.59
N SER A 209 -24.84 13.47 -38.52
CA SER A 209 -24.12 13.44 -39.79
C SER A 209 -24.80 14.31 -40.85
N SER A 210 -23.97 14.92 -41.72
CA SER A 210 -24.20 15.29 -43.14
C SER A 210 -24.36 16.81 -43.44
N PRO A 211 -24.05 17.34 -44.67
CA PRO A 211 -23.17 16.87 -45.77
C PRO A 211 -22.15 17.93 -46.31
N ASP A 212 -21.21 17.46 -47.14
CA ASP A 212 -20.55 18.05 -48.33
C ASP A 212 -19.73 19.37 -48.30
N ASN A 213 -18.38 19.20 -48.41
CA ASN A 213 -17.38 19.72 -49.39
C ASN A 213 -17.48 21.16 -50.01
N PRO A 214 -16.38 21.79 -50.53
CA PRO A 214 -15.15 21.19 -51.06
C PRO A 214 -13.79 21.86 -50.75
N ALA A 215 -12.76 21.18 -51.24
CA ALA A 215 -11.32 21.43 -51.16
C ALA A 215 -10.81 22.83 -51.58
N MET A 216 -9.69 23.26 -50.96
CA MET A 216 -8.53 23.80 -51.68
C MET A 216 -7.33 24.08 -50.75
N GLY A 217 -6.12 23.80 -51.24
CA GLY A 217 -4.99 24.73 -51.04
C GLY A 217 -3.89 24.32 -50.06
N THR A 218 -2.86 23.69 -50.59
CA THR A 218 -1.50 23.59 -50.03
C THR A 218 -0.92 24.95 -49.60
N ARG A 219 -0.20 25.04 -48.45
CA ARG A 219 1.08 25.77 -48.37
C ARG A 219 1.86 25.60 -47.04
N SER A 220 3.09 25.14 -47.22
CA SER A 220 4.37 25.60 -46.64
C SER A 220 4.61 25.58 -45.13
N LYS A 221 5.61 24.77 -44.75
CA LYS A 221 6.34 24.78 -43.49
C LYS A 221 7.00 26.15 -43.24
N ARG A 222 6.85 26.71 -42.03
CA ARG A 222 7.81 27.67 -41.47
C ARG A 222 8.29 27.15 -40.11
N LYS A 223 9.60 26.91 -40.03
CA LYS A 223 10.35 26.87 -38.77
C LYS A 223 10.44 28.29 -38.23
N LEU A 224 10.35 28.44 -36.90
CA LEU A 224 10.85 29.63 -36.18
C LEU A 224 11.76 29.15 -35.03
N PRO A 225 12.77 29.97 -34.68
CA PRO A 225 13.99 29.51 -34.02
C PRO A 225 13.91 29.52 -32.49
N MET A 226 14.85 28.81 -31.87
CA MET A 226 15.18 28.93 -30.44
C MET A 226 15.84 30.29 -30.14
N ALA A 227 15.48 30.84 -28.99
CA ALA A 227 16.35 31.63 -28.13
C ALA A 227 16.14 31.13 -26.69
#